data_AF-A0A7J9N9D9-F1
#
_entry.id   AF-A0A7J9N9D9-F1
#
_cell.length_a   1.000
_cell.length_b   1.000
_cell.length_c   1.000
_cell.angle_alpha   90.00
_cell.angle_beta   90.00
_cell.angle_gamma   90.00
#
_symmetry.space_group_name_H-M   'P 1'
#
loop_
_entity.id
_entity.type
_entity.pdbx_description
1 polymer ?
#
loop_
_entity_poly.entity_id
_entity_poly.type
_entity_poly.pdbx_seq_one_letter_code
_entity_poly.pdbx_strand_id
1 'polypeptide(L)'
;MDLFRKCMEPVEKYLKASKLDKSQVNEVVLVGGSTRIPKVQQLLQDFFNGKELCKSMNPDEAAAYGAAVQAAILSGEGDDKVQDLLLLDVTPLSLGIETAGGVMTVLIPRNTMVPTKKNRFFLLMLVINRGF
;
A
#
# COMPACT_ATOMS: atom_id res chain seq x y z
N MET A 1 4.64 18.60 17.57
CA MET A 1 4.33 17.26 18.11
C MET A 1 3.18 16.57 17.38
N ASP A 2 2.19 17.31 16.89
CA ASP A 2 1.03 16.76 16.17
C ASP A 2 1.38 16.00 14.87
N LEU A 3 2.24 16.56 14.02
CA LEU A 3 2.63 15.94 12.74
C LEU A 3 3.28 14.56 12.89
N PHE A 4 4.16 14.37 13.88
CA PHE A 4 4.80 13.07 14.11
C PHE A 4 3.81 11.99 14.54
N ARG A 5 2.76 12.36 15.29
CA ARG A 5 1.71 11.41 15.69
C ARG A 5 0.82 11.04 14.51
N LYS A 6 0.51 12.00 13.63
CA LYS A 6 -0.23 11.75 12.38
C LYS A 6 0.48 10.73 11.47
N CYS A 7 1.81 10.65 11.51
CA CYS A 7 2.57 9.63 10.78
C CYS A 7 2.31 8.19 11.26
N MET A 8 1.78 8.00 12.48
CA MET A 8 1.50 6.67 13.04
C MET A 8 0.12 6.13 12.64
N GLU A 9 -0.84 7.01 12.31
CA GLU A 9 -2.19 6.60 11.91
C GLU A 9 -2.19 5.65 10.68
N PRO A 10 -1.38 5.88 9.62
CA PRO A 10 -1.27 4.93 8.52
C PRO A 10 -0.72 3.57 8.96
N VAL A 11 0.26 3.53 9.86
CA VAL A 11 0.89 2.29 10.34
C VAL A 11 -0.15 1.41 11.04
N GLU A 12 -0.93 2.00 11.95
CA GLU A 12 -2.04 1.33 12.64
C GLU A 12 -3.11 0.84 11.67
N LYS A 13 -3.49 1.69 10.71
CA LYS A 13 -4.51 1.36 9.70
C LYS A 13 -4.08 0.18 8.84
N TYR A 14 -2.81 0.11 8.44
CA TYR A 14 -2.29 -1.00 7.64
C TYR A 14 -2.19 -2.30 8.42
N LEU A 15 -1.73 -2.29 9.68
CA LEU A 15 -1.74 -3.47 10.54
C LEU A 15 -3.15 -4.04 10.75
N LYS A 16 -4.13 -3.16 10.98
CA LYS A 16 -5.52 -3.58 11.10
C LYS A 16 -6.07 -4.16 9.79
N ALA A 17 -5.70 -3.56 8.65
CA ALA A 17 -6.13 -4.05 7.33
C ALA A 17 -5.48 -5.38 6.95
N SER A 18 -4.24 -5.64 7.36
CA SER A 18 -3.54 -6.92 7.15
C SER A 18 -3.97 -8.01 8.11
N LYS A 19 -4.70 -7.66 9.19
CA LYS A 19 -5.10 -8.57 10.29
C LYS A 19 -3.91 -9.23 10.98
N LEU A 20 -2.76 -8.55 10.99
CA LEU A 20 -1.56 -8.99 11.68
C LEU A 20 -1.42 -8.29 13.02
N ASP A 21 -0.98 -9.03 14.03
CA ASP A 21 -0.52 -8.44 15.28
C ASP A 21 0.87 -7.80 15.08
N LYS A 22 1.19 -6.80 15.89
CA LYS A 22 2.49 -6.12 15.89
C LYS A 22 3.64 -7.10 16.10
N SER A 23 3.44 -8.16 16.91
CA SER A 23 4.45 -9.17 17.17
C SER A 23 4.80 -10.01 15.94
N GLN A 24 3.91 -10.06 14.94
CA GLN A 24 4.10 -10.83 13.71
C GLN A 24 4.94 -10.07 12.67
N VAL A 25 5.17 -8.76 12.86
CA VAL A 25 6.09 -8.00 12.01
C VAL A 25 7.50 -8.44 12.35
N ASN A 26 8.25 -9.03 11.43
CA ASN A 26 9.62 -9.50 11.69
C ASN A 26 10.64 -8.37 11.71
N GLU A 27 10.59 -7.48 10.73
CA GLU A 27 11.54 -6.36 10.57
C GLU A 27 10.81 -5.06 10.27
N VAL A 28 11.42 -3.93 10.66
CA VAL A 28 10.95 -2.59 10.33
C VAL A 28 12.06 -1.89 9.54
N VAL A 29 11.87 -1.79 8.23
CA VAL A 29 12.83 -1.15 7.32
C VAL A 29 12.49 0.33 7.15
N LEU A 30 13.49 1.20 7.28
CA LEU A 30 13.32 2.65 7.15
C LEU A 30 13.74 3.12 5.75
N VAL A 31 12.85 3.83 5.05
CA VAL A 31 13.09 4.39 3.72
C VAL A 31 12.67 5.86 3.69
N GLY A 32 13.51 6.70 3.07
CA GLY A 32 13.34 8.15 2.92
C GLY A 32 14.04 8.96 4.02
N GLY A 33 14.70 10.06 3.65
CA GLY A 33 15.55 10.84 4.57
C GLY A 33 14.87 11.37 5.83
N SER A 34 13.55 11.60 5.82
CA SER A 34 12.79 12.00 7.02
C SER A 34 12.80 10.93 8.12
N THR A 35 13.08 9.67 7.79
CA THR A 35 13.25 8.58 8.78
C THR A 35 14.52 8.73 9.63
N ARG A 36 15.46 9.62 9.25
CA ARG A 36 16.64 9.95 10.06
C ARG A 36 16.29 10.76 11.31
N ILE A 37 15.09 11.34 11.38
CA ILE A 37 14.64 12.12 12.53
C ILE A 37 14.52 11.20 13.76
N PRO A 38 15.27 11.44 14.86
CA PRO A 38 15.27 10.55 16.03
C PRO A 38 13.88 10.33 16.63
N LYS A 39 13.00 11.35 16.57
CA LYS A 39 11.65 11.23 17.11
C LYS A 39 10.76 10.27 16.31
N VAL A 40 10.94 10.18 14.99
CA VAL A 40 10.21 9.22 14.14
C VAL A 40 10.64 7.80 14.48
N GLN A 41 11.95 7.58 14.62
CA GLN A 41 12.50 6.28 15.00
C GLN A 41 12.01 5.85 16.38
N GLN A 42 12.03 6.75 17.36
CA GLN A 42 11.52 6.47 18.70
C GLN A 42 10.04 6.07 18.67
N LEU A 43 9.19 6.81 17.94
CA LEU A 43 7.77 6.48 17.85
C LEU A 43 7.52 5.11 17.21
N LEU A 44 8.29 4.73 16.19
CA LEU A 44 8.21 3.41 15.57
C LEU A 44 8.69 2.30 16.52
N GLN A 45 9.79 2.52 17.23
CA GLN A 45 10.30 1.58 18.24
C GLN A 45 9.26 1.37 19.34
N ASP A 46 8.75 2.45 19.94
CA ASP A 46 7.72 2.41 20.96
C ASP A 46 6.47 1.68 20.46
N PHE A 47 6.08 1.94 19.20
CA PHE A 47 4.92 1.31 18.59
C PHE A 47 5.09 -0.19 18.40
N PHE A 48 6.27 -0.66 18.03
CA PHE A 48 6.63 -2.08 17.85
C PHE A 48 7.30 -2.69 19.10
N ASN A 49 6.94 -2.21 20.30
CA ASN A 49 7.37 -2.77 21.59
C ASN A 49 8.89 -2.84 21.78
N GLY A 50 9.61 -1.80 21.37
CA GLY A 50 11.07 -1.70 21.50
C GLY A 50 11.86 -2.47 20.45
N LYS A 51 11.21 -2.96 19.39
CA LYS A 51 11.87 -3.65 18.27
C LYS A 51 12.97 -2.77 17.64
N GLU A 52 14.13 -3.36 17.39
CA GLU A 52 15.20 -2.70 16.67
C GLU A 52 14.80 -2.41 15.22
N LEU A 53 15.07 -1.19 14.76
CA LEU A 53 14.77 -0.76 13.40
C LEU A 53 15.92 -1.16 12.49
N CYS A 54 15.61 -1.70 11.32
CA CYS A 54 16.60 -2.14 10.34
C CYS A 54 17.30 -0.92 9.71
N LYS A 55 18.63 -0.90 9.81
CA LYS A 55 19.53 0.17 9.32
C LYS A 55 20.57 -0.35 8.34
N SER A 56 20.39 -1.56 7.81
CA SER A 56 21.34 -2.20 6.88
C SER A 56 21.39 -1.54 5.51
N MET A 57 20.40 -0.71 5.17
CA MET A 57 20.30 -0.03 3.88
C MET A 57 20.30 1.50 4.06
N ASN A 58 20.86 2.20 3.07
CA ASN A 58 20.77 3.65 3.00
C ASN A 58 19.31 4.07 2.70
N PRO A 59 18.63 4.81 3.59
CA PRO A 59 17.23 5.17 3.42
C PRO A 59 16.98 6.07 2.20
N ASP A 60 17.99 6.81 1.73
CA ASP A 60 17.84 7.74 0.62
C ASP A 60 17.96 7.04 -0.76
N GLU A 61 18.57 5.85 -0.79
CA GLU A 61 18.87 5.10 -2.02
C GLU A 61 18.03 3.82 -2.16
N ALA A 62 17.45 3.32 -1.07
CA ALA A 62 16.74 2.04 -1.05
C ALA A 62 15.65 1.93 -2.13
N ALA A 63 14.90 3.02 -2.39
CA ALA A 63 13.89 3.05 -3.44
C ALA A 63 14.49 2.92 -4.84
N ALA A 64 15.60 3.63 -5.12
CA ALA A 64 16.29 3.56 -6.40
C ALA A 64 16.94 2.19 -6.62
N TYR A 65 17.49 1.59 -5.56
CA TYR A 65 18.06 0.25 -5.59
C TYR A 65 17.00 -0.79 -5.98
N GLY A 66 15.84 -0.78 -5.32
CA GLY A 66 14.73 -1.69 -5.64
C GLY A 66 14.22 -1.51 -7.08
N ALA A 67 14.13 -0.27 -7.55
CA ALA A 67 13.76 0.01 -8.94
C ALA A 67 14.78 -0.51 -9.96
N ALA A 68 16.08 -0.39 -9.66
CA ALA A 68 17.14 -0.93 -10.51
C ALA A 68 17.10 -2.47 -10.57
N VAL A 69 16.85 -3.14 -9.44
CA VAL A 69 16.64 -4.59 -9.43
C VAL A 69 15.44 -4.98 -10.28
N GLN A 70 14.31 -4.28 -10.14
CA GLN A 70 13.12 -4.54 -10.97
C GLN A 70 13.38 -4.29 -12.46
N ALA A 71 14.19 -3.27 -12.81
CA ALA A 71 14.56 -3.00 -14.19
C ALA A 71 15.45 -4.11 -14.78
N ALA A 72 16.41 -4.62 -14.01
CA ALA A 72 17.26 -5.74 -14.42
C ALA A 72 16.44 -7.01 -14.72
N ILE A 73 15.45 -7.31 -13.87
CA ILE A 73 14.50 -8.42 -14.08
C ILE A 73 13.75 -8.24 -15.40
N LEU A 74 13.18 -7.06 -15.64
CA LEU A 74 12.41 -6.78 -16.86
C LEU A 74 13.27 -6.78 -18.14
N SER A 75 14.55 -6.41 -18.03
CA SER A 75 15.51 -6.45 -19.15
C SER A 75 16.08 -7.84 -19.43
N GLY A 76 15.85 -8.82 -18.53
CA GLY A 76 16.47 -10.14 -18.62
C GLY A 76 17.98 -10.13 -18.33
N GLU A 77 18.50 -9.07 -17.73
CA GLU A 77 19.91 -8.94 -17.34
C GLU A 77 20.07 -9.25 -15.84
N GLY A 78 21.01 -10.12 -15.47
CA GLY A 78 21.30 -10.44 -14.07
C GLY A 78 21.57 -11.91 -13.79
N ASP A 79 21.78 -12.24 -12.52
CA ASP A 79 21.92 -13.61 -12.01
C ASP A 79 20.55 -14.32 -12.03
N ASP A 80 20.53 -15.64 -12.25
CA ASP A 80 19.32 -16.47 -12.30
C ASP A 80 18.46 -16.28 -11.03
N LYS A 81 19.11 -16.04 -9.89
CA LYS A 81 18.45 -15.78 -8.59
C LYS A 81 17.58 -14.53 -8.58
N VAL A 82 17.84 -13.58 -9.46
CA VAL A 82 17.10 -12.31 -9.54
C VAL A 82 15.90 -12.47 -10.47
N GLN A 83 16.00 -13.34 -11.48
CA GLN A 83 14.94 -13.61 -12.47
C GLN A 83 13.73 -14.33 -11.85
N ASP A 84 13.92 -15.12 -10.78
CA ASP A 84 12.84 -15.83 -10.08
C ASP A 84 12.02 -14.94 -9.12
N LEU A 85 12.27 -13.63 -9.06
CA LEU A 85 11.59 -12.72 -8.16
C LEU A 85 10.18 -12.39 -8.67
N LEU A 86 9.16 -12.85 -7.95
CA LEU A 86 7.75 -12.52 -8.21
C LEU A 86 7.31 -11.31 -7.38
N LEU A 87 6.89 -10.24 -8.05
CA LEU A 87 6.29 -9.07 -7.42
C LEU A 87 4.75 -9.15 -7.47
N LEU A 88 4.11 -9.15 -6.30
CA LEU A 88 2.66 -9.04 -6.16
C LEU A 88 2.32 -7.71 -5.48
N ASP A 89 1.62 -6.84 -6.19
CA ASP A 89 1.22 -5.52 -5.70
C ASP A 89 -0.31 -5.39 -5.60
N VAL A 90 -0.81 -4.33 -4.95
CA VAL A 90 -2.22 -4.10 -4.68
C VAL A 90 -2.68 -2.67 -4.97
N THR A 91 -3.99 -2.48 -5.21
CA THR A 91 -4.57 -1.14 -5.38
C THR A 91 -4.58 -0.34 -4.06
N PRO A 92 -4.15 0.93 -4.02
CA PRO A 92 -4.13 1.70 -2.76
C PRO A 92 -5.52 2.20 -2.32
N LEU A 93 -6.42 2.40 -3.27
CA LEU A 93 -7.78 2.93 -3.06
C LEU A 93 -8.82 2.08 -3.78
N SER A 94 -10.06 2.17 -3.31
CA SER A 94 -11.20 1.53 -3.97
C SER A 94 -11.55 2.31 -5.22
N LEU A 95 -11.64 1.61 -6.35
CA LEU A 95 -12.07 2.15 -7.63
C LEU A 95 -13.53 1.78 -7.86
N GLY A 96 -14.31 2.72 -8.37
CA GLY A 96 -15.75 2.55 -8.57
C GLY A 96 -16.31 3.68 -9.41
N ILE A 97 -17.63 3.68 -9.58
CA ILE A 97 -18.35 4.72 -10.31
C ILE A 97 -19.44 5.31 -9.44
N GLU A 98 -19.81 6.55 -9.74
CA GLU A 98 -21.00 7.16 -9.18
C GLU A 98 -22.25 6.50 -9.78
N THR A 99 -23.24 6.21 -8.93
CA THR A 99 -24.55 5.67 -9.30
C THR A 99 -25.65 6.62 -8.86
N ALA A 100 -26.87 6.42 -9.38
CA ALA A 100 -28.02 7.28 -9.10
C ALA A 100 -28.18 7.59 -7.61
N GLY A 101 -28.43 8.85 -7.28
CA GLY A 101 -28.44 9.33 -5.89
C GLY A 101 -27.08 9.77 -5.35
N GLY A 102 -26.05 9.92 -6.21
CA GLY A 102 -24.73 10.41 -5.81
C GLY A 102 -23.91 9.39 -5.00
N VAL A 103 -24.27 8.11 -5.08
CA VAL A 103 -23.64 7.05 -4.27
C VAL A 103 -22.51 6.39 -5.05
N MET A 104 -21.34 6.28 -4.43
CA MET A 104 -20.19 5.56 -5.00
C MET A 104 -20.41 4.04 -4.92
N THR A 105 -20.52 3.39 -6.07
CA THR A 105 -20.51 1.93 -6.19
C THR A 105 -19.09 1.45 -6.47
N VAL A 106 -18.47 0.81 -5.48
CA VAL A 106 -17.12 0.23 -5.59
C VAL A 106 -17.12 -0.99 -6.53
N LEU A 107 -16.21 -1.00 -7.50
CA LEU A 107 -16.00 -2.11 -8.44
C LEU A 107 -14.74 -2.92 -8.10
N ILE A 108 -13.64 -2.23 -7.78
CA ILE A 108 -12.37 -2.84 -7.35
C ILE A 108 -12.08 -2.28 -5.95
N PRO A 109 -12.22 -3.08 -4.89
CA PRO A 109 -11.88 -2.64 -3.54
C PRO A 109 -10.40 -2.25 -3.40
N ARG A 110 -10.07 -1.37 -2.46
CA ARG A 110 -8.67 -1.15 -2.03
C ARG A 110 -8.03 -2.47 -1.59
N ASN A 111 -6.72 -2.54 -1.69
CA ASN A 111 -5.88 -3.70 -1.40
C ASN A 111 -6.18 -4.93 -2.28
N THR A 112 -6.77 -4.75 -3.47
CA THR A 112 -6.97 -5.85 -4.43
C THR A 112 -5.67 -6.09 -5.21
N MET A 113 -5.23 -7.34 -5.31
CA MET A 113 -4.02 -7.71 -6.07
C MET A 113 -4.12 -7.30 -7.55
N VAL A 114 -3.03 -6.78 -8.11
CA VAL A 114 -2.90 -6.48 -9.53
C VAL A 114 -2.03 -7.54 -10.23
N PRO A 115 -2.32 -7.89 -11.50
CA PRO A 115 -3.38 -7.36 -12.37
C PRO A 115 -4.79 -7.88 -12.00
N THR A 116 -5.83 -7.04 -12.15
CA THR A 116 -7.23 -7.41 -11.87
C THR A 116 -8.20 -6.81 -12.87
N LYS A 117 -9.32 -7.51 -13.13
CA LYS A 117 -10.43 -7.06 -13.99
C LYS A 117 -11.77 -7.36 -13.31
N LYS A 118 -12.65 -6.37 -13.27
CA LYS A 118 -14.02 -6.50 -12.74
C LYS A 118 -15.02 -5.89 -13.72
N ASN A 119 -16.05 -6.66 -14.04
CA ASN A 119 -17.16 -6.24 -14.89
C ASN A 119 -18.46 -6.23 -14.05
N ARG A 120 -19.27 -5.18 -14.18
CA ARG A 120 -20.60 -5.08 -13.55
C ARG A 120 -21.57 -4.46 -14.54
N PHE A 121 -22.76 -5.05 -14.68
CA PHE A 121 -23.80 -4.51 -15.54
C PHE A 121 -24.64 -3.49 -14.77
N PHE A 122 -24.94 -2.37 -15.42
CA PHE A 122 -25.82 -1.32 -14.91
C PHE A 122 -27.04 -1.19 -15.83
N LEU A 123 -28.23 -1.16 -15.24
CA LEU A 123 -29.48 -0.98 -15.95
C LEU A 123 -29.97 0.45 -15.75
N LEU A 124 -30.32 1.12 -16.85
CA LEU A 124 -30.98 2.42 -16.79
C LEU A 124 -32.48 2.20 -16.56
N MET A 125 -33.03 2.74 -15.47
CA MET A 125 -34.48 2.72 -15.25
C MET A 125 -35.10 3.95 -15.91
N LEU A 126 -35.76 3.75 -17.05
CA LEU A 126 -36.47 4.80 -17.77
C LEU A 126 -37.87 4.94 -17.16
N VAL A 127 -38.06 5.95 -16.31
CA VAL A 127 -39.38 6.26 -15.75
C VAL A 127 -40.20 6.95 -16.83
N ILE A 128 -41.01 6.17 -17.57
CA ILE A 128 -42.01 6.74 -18.48
C ILE A 128 -43.16 7.22 -17.62
N ASN A 129 -43.18 8.53 -17.34
CA ASN A 129 -44.28 9.17 -16.64
C ASN A 129 -45.48 9.28 -17.60
N ARG A 130 -46.29 8.23 -17.68
CA ARG A 130 -47.59 8.30 -18.37
C ARG A 130 -48.58 8.98 -17.44
N GLY A 131 -48.71 10.30 -17.59
CA GLY A 131 -49.81 11.04 -17.00
C GLY A 131 -51.15 10.52 -17.54
N PHE A 132 -52.03 10.13 -16.62
CA PHE A 132 -53.48 10.09 -16.79
C PHE A 132 -54.07 11.14 -15.86
#